data_AF-A0ABD3N8M3-F1
#
_entry.id   AF-A0ABD3N8M3-F1
#
_cell.length_a   1.000
_cell.length_b   1.000
_cell.length_c   1.000
_cell.angle_alpha   90.00
_cell.angle_beta   90.00
_cell.angle_gamma   90.00
#
_symmetry.space_group_name_H-M   'P 1'
#
loop_
_entity.id
_entity.type
_entity.pdbx_description
1 polymer ?
#
loop_
_entity_poly.entity_id
_entity_poly.type
_entity_poly.pdbx_seq_one_letter_code
_entity_poly.pdbx_strand_id
1 'polypeptide(L)'
;MLDARTTRHRDVDLDIAPSSFSSDTTDRRELSRYVLEDLLRCTVDCRIIVCIRSGAQGDPTEASYSKQARSIASSRNDSGISTEMWSMSGEMYYVLQGTISRSSFSDEVMSGNLSESHFVHYYDTRHGDFGISFNGTNQVLSVPWDDVIHYSKTVMFFGKCFDQLRTWGPVFRFKTDPEYAHHVFRCFALEYFGDARTSAQLFAAYKEYMSNIYIQSRMDQNRQVKGEGGTRAQA
;
A
#
# COMPACT_ATOMS: atom_id res chain seq x y z
N MET A 1 -12.57 2.47 -47.45
CA MET A 1 -11.65 1.43 -46.97
C MET A 1 -11.17 1.83 -45.60
N LEU A 2 -11.22 0.89 -44.66
CA LEU A 2 -10.82 1.05 -43.26
C LEU A 2 -9.39 1.59 -43.15
N ASP A 3 -9.14 2.44 -42.15
CA ASP A 3 -8.10 2.08 -41.19
C ASP A 3 -8.39 2.64 -39.80
N ALA A 4 -8.48 1.72 -38.86
CA ALA A 4 -8.68 1.94 -37.44
C ALA A 4 -7.31 1.95 -36.76
N ARG A 5 -6.95 3.06 -36.10
CA ARG A 5 -5.96 3.08 -35.01
C ARG A 5 -6.35 4.11 -33.96
N THR A 6 -7.24 3.66 -33.07
CA THR A 6 -7.14 3.91 -31.62
C THR A 6 -5.73 3.53 -31.12
N THR A 7 -5.37 4.01 -29.91
CA THR A 7 -4.07 3.97 -29.20
C THR A 7 -3.29 5.30 -29.35
N ARG A 8 -2.76 5.94 -28.31
CA ARG A 8 -2.01 5.43 -27.14
C ARG A 8 -2.05 6.42 -25.96
N HIS A 9 -1.97 5.87 -24.76
CA HIS A 9 -1.29 6.40 -23.57
C HIS A 9 -1.19 7.93 -23.44
N ARG A 10 -2.04 8.51 -22.58
CA ARG A 10 -1.61 9.69 -21.83
C ARG A 10 -0.57 9.20 -20.82
N ASP A 11 0.68 9.12 -21.27
CA ASP A 11 1.82 9.13 -20.38
C ASP A 11 1.69 10.42 -19.55
N VAL A 12 1.64 10.25 -18.23
CA VAL A 12 1.66 11.37 -17.30
C VAL A 12 3.06 11.98 -17.40
N ASP A 13 3.16 13.11 -18.07
CA ASP A 13 4.38 13.90 -18.16
C ASP A 13 4.78 14.37 -16.74
N LEU A 14 5.89 13.83 -16.24
CA LEU A 14 6.42 14.11 -14.90
C LEU A 14 7.29 15.38 -14.85
N ASP A 15 7.59 15.99 -16.00
CA ASP A 15 8.57 17.09 -16.09
C ASP A 15 7.93 18.49 -16.23
N ILE A 16 6.61 18.56 -16.37
CA ILE A 16 5.89 19.84 -16.35
C ILE A 16 5.59 20.22 -14.89
N ALA A 17 6.29 21.22 -14.37
CA ALA A 17 5.97 21.87 -13.11
C ALA A 17 4.81 22.88 -13.33
N PRO A 18 3.63 22.71 -12.67
CA PRO A 18 2.58 23.72 -12.72
C PRO A 18 2.96 24.90 -11.82
N SER A 19 2.93 26.11 -12.37
CA SER A 19 3.25 27.37 -11.69
C SER A 19 2.18 27.90 -10.73
N SER A 20 1.44 27.02 -10.05
CA SER A 20 0.42 27.41 -9.08
C SER A 20 0.21 26.34 -8.00
N PHE A 21 0.98 26.46 -6.91
CA PHE A 21 0.78 25.71 -5.68
C PHE A 21 -0.53 26.15 -5.00
N SER A 22 -1.55 25.30 -5.09
CA SER A 22 -2.76 25.38 -4.26
C SER A 22 -2.59 24.46 -3.05
N SER A 23 -2.79 24.97 -1.84
CA SER A 23 -2.69 24.23 -0.57
C SER A 23 -3.79 23.18 -0.38
N ASP A 24 -4.77 23.09 -1.29
CA ASP A 24 -5.76 22.02 -1.33
C ASP A 24 -5.22 20.84 -2.14
N THR A 25 -4.42 19.99 -1.47
CA THR A 25 -4.02 18.62 -1.86
C THR A 25 -4.18 18.28 -3.34
N THR A 26 -3.30 18.81 -4.19
CA THR A 26 -3.34 18.57 -5.65
C THR A 26 -2.04 18.13 -6.28
N ASP A 27 -0.96 17.91 -5.51
CA ASP A 27 0.18 17.17 -6.05
C ASP A 27 -0.01 15.65 -5.86
N ARG A 28 -0.55 15.01 -6.90
CA ARG A 28 -0.77 13.56 -6.94
C ARG A 28 0.55 12.78 -6.94
N ARG A 29 1.68 13.42 -7.26
CA ARG A 29 3.03 12.83 -7.19
C ARG A 29 3.51 12.69 -5.75
N GLU A 30 2.87 13.40 -4.82
CA GLU A 30 3.19 13.41 -3.38
C GLU A 30 2.14 12.66 -2.55
N LEU A 31 1.29 11.83 -3.15
CA LEU A 31 0.40 10.97 -2.38
C LEU A 31 1.15 9.75 -1.86
N SER A 32 0.95 9.42 -0.59
CA SER A 32 1.43 8.16 -0.02
C SER A 32 0.29 7.20 0.16
N ARG A 33 0.54 5.91 -0.09
CA ARG A 33 -0.42 4.85 0.20
C ARG A 33 -0.48 4.65 1.71
N TYR A 34 -1.68 4.67 2.26
CA TYR A 34 -1.92 4.44 3.68
C TYR A 34 -2.18 2.95 3.87
N VAL A 35 -1.30 2.29 4.63
CA VAL A 35 -1.49 0.92 5.07
C VAL A 35 -2.22 0.90 6.41
N LEU A 36 -2.48 -0.31 6.96
CA LEU A 36 -3.25 -0.46 8.19
C LEU A 36 -2.75 0.43 9.32
N GLU A 37 -1.43 0.43 9.58
CA GLU A 37 -0.82 1.26 10.63
C GLU A 37 -1.07 2.76 10.46
N ASP A 38 -1.17 3.24 9.22
CA ASP A 38 -1.40 4.65 8.94
C ASP A 38 -2.88 5.01 9.10
N LEU A 39 -3.77 4.12 8.64
CA LEU A 39 -5.21 4.29 8.77
C LEU A 39 -5.64 4.27 10.23
N LEU A 40 -5.01 3.45 11.07
CA LEU A 40 -5.24 3.44 12.52
C LEU A 40 -4.90 4.78 13.19
N ARG A 41 -3.98 5.55 12.61
CA ARG A 41 -3.60 6.89 13.10
C ARG A 41 -4.44 8.02 12.50
N CYS A 42 -5.27 7.72 11.51
CA CYS A 42 -6.12 8.74 10.90
C CYS A 42 -7.32 9.04 11.81
N THR A 43 -7.60 10.32 12.02
CA THR A 43 -8.79 10.75 12.76
C THR A 43 -10.01 10.79 11.85
N VAL A 44 -11.20 10.83 12.46
CA VAL A 44 -12.41 11.25 11.75
C VAL A 44 -12.17 12.62 11.09
N ASP A 45 -12.83 12.85 9.96
CA ASP A 45 -12.72 14.02 9.08
C ASP A 45 -11.42 14.15 8.28
N CYS A 46 -10.45 13.25 8.45
CA CYS A 46 -9.29 13.19 7.54
C CYS A 46 -9.76 12.97 6.09
N ARG A 47 -9.22 13.76 5.15
CA ARG A 47 -9.47 13.60 3.71
C ARG A 47 -8.64 12.46 3.16
N ILE A 48 -9.26 11.62 2.33
CA ILE A 48 -8.60 10.47 1.73
C ILE A 48 -9.07 10.26 0.28
N ILE A 49 -8.17 9.72 -0.53
CA ILE A 49 -8.47 9.20 -1.86
C ILE A 49 -8.55 7.70 -1.77
N VAL A 50 -9.64 7.13 -2.27
CA VAL A 50 -9.89 5.69 -2.31
C VAL A 50 -9.86 5.24 -3.77
N CYS A 51 -8.96 4.30 -4.07
CA CYS A 51 -8.90 3.66 -5.38
C CYS A 51 -9.52 2.26 -5.27
N ILE A 52 -10.62 2.01 -5.98
CA ILE A 52 -11.32 0.72 -5.95
C ILE A 52 -11.34 0.09 -7.34
N ARG A 53 -10.88 -1.16 -7.46
CA ARG A 53 -10.80 -1.87 -8.74
C ARG A 53 -12.17 -1.97 -9.40
N SER A 54 -12.26 -1.65 -10.69
CA SER A 54 -13.54 -1.60 -11.43
C SER A 54 -14.02 -2.96 -11.93
N GLY A 55 -13.12 -3.95 -12.00
CA GLY A 55 -13.40 -5.31 -12.46
C GLY A 55 -12.72 -6.35 -11.57
N ALA A 56 -13.47 -6.93 -10.65
CA ALA A 56 -13.06 -8.08 -9.88
C ALA A 56 -13.40 -9.39 -10.63
N GLN A 57 -12.54 -10.40 -10.53
CA GLN A 57 -12.82 -11.74 -11.04
C GLN A 57 -12.72 -12.78 -9.92
N GLY A 58 -13.76 -13.60 -9.76
CA GLY A 58 -13.74 -14.83 -8.95
C GLY A 58 -13.95 -14.65 -7.45
N ASP A 59 -13.42 -13.59 -6.82
CA ASP A 59 -13.58 -13.35 -5.37
C ASP A 59 -14.87 -12.54 -5.06
N PRO A 60 -15.76 -13.04 -4.17
CA PRO A 60 -17.01 -12.36 -3.83
C PRO A 60 -16.82 -11.01 -3.14
N THR A 61 -15.78 -10.87 -2.31
CA THR A 61 -15.47 -9.62 -1.60
C THR A 61 -14.98 -8.56 -2.57
N GLU A 62 -14.08 -8.94 -3.49
CA GLU A 62 -13.64 -8.04 -4.56
C GLU A 62 -14.80 -7.59 -5.44
N ALA A 63 -15.69 -8.52 -5.82
CA ALA A 63 -16.88 -8.21 -6.60
C ALA A 63 -17.82 -7.25 -5.85
N SER A 64 -17.94 -7.40 -4.53
CA SER A 64 -18.70 -6.48 -3.68
C SER A 64 -18.10 -5.07 -3.72
N TYR A 65 -16.78 -4.92 -3.54
CA TYR A 65 -16.11 -3.62 -3.61
C TYR A 65 -16.27 -2.98 -4.99
N SER A 66 -16.06 -3.71 -6.09
CA SER A 66 -16.27 -3.19 -7.45
C SER A 66 -17.71 -2.70 -7.68
N LYS A 67 -18.71 -3.43 -7.15
CA LYS A 67 -20.12 -3.05 -7.25
C LYS A 67 -20.40 -1.77 -6.45
N GLN A 68 -19.90 -1.68 -5.23
CA GLN A 68 -20.04 -0.50 -4.38
C GLN A 68 -19.37 0.72 -5.02
N ALA A 69 -18.16 0.58 -5.54
CA ALA A 69 -17.45 1.64 -6.24
C ALA A 69 -18.25 2.19 -7.43
N ARG A 70 -18.87 1.30 -8.22
CA ARG A 70 -19.73 1.70 -9.34
C ARG A 70 -20.97 2.45 -8.86
N SER A 71 -21.62 1.96 -7.80
CA SER A 71 -22.78 2.62 -7.17
C SER A 71 -22.44 4.03 -6.68
N ILE A 72 -21.29 4.18 -6.01
CA ILE A 72 -20.79 5.48 -5.55
C ILE A 72 -20.50 6.39 -6.74
N ALA A 73 -19.77 5.90 -7.75
CA ALA A 73 -19.42 6.67 -8.94
C ALA A 73 -20.67 7.18 -9.69
N SER A 74 -21.69 6.33 -9.85
CA SER A 74 -22.98 6.71 -10.44
C SER A 74 -23.67 7.80 -9.63
N SER A 75 -23.79 7.64 -8.31
CA SER A 75 -24.42 8.65 -7.44
C SER A 75 -23.69 10.00 -7.42
N ARG A 76 -22.36 9.99 -7.55
CA ARG A 76 -21.56 11.22 -7.68
C ARG A 76 -21.83 11.93 -9.00
N ASN A 77 -21.91 11.17 -10.09
CA ASN A 77 -22.23 11.73 -11.41
C ASN A 77 -23.65 12.34 -11.43
N ASP A 78 -24.62 11.71 -10.76
CA ASP A 78 -25.98 12.26 -10.62
C ASP A 78 -25.99 13.61 -9.87
N SER A 79 -25.01 13.83 -8.99
CA SER A 79 -24.77 15.08 -8.28
C SER A 79 -23.86 16.06 -9.03
N GLY A 80 -23.55 15.78 -10.30
CA GLY A 80 -22.69 16.62 -11.15
C GLY A 80 -21.19 16.50 -10.88
N ILE A 81 -20.76 15.52 -10.07
CA ILE A 81 -19.35 15.29 -9.74
C ILE A 81 -18.83 14.12 -10.57
N SER A 82 -17.94 14.40 -11.52
CA SER A 82 -17.30 13.37 -12.35
C SER A 82 -16.41 12.45 -11.51
N THR A 83 -16.53 11.14 -11.73
CA THR A 83 -15.59 10.16 -11.16
C THR A 83 -14.44 9.89 -12.13
N GLU A 84 -13.21 10.04 -11.64
CA GLU A 84 -12.00 9.68 -12.39
C GLU A 84 -11.76 8.16 -12.36
N MET A 85 -11.07 7.66 -13.39
CA MET A 85 -10.58 6.29 -13.42
C MET A 85 -9.08 6.25 -13.71
N TRP A 86 -8.33 5.42 -12.99
CA TRP A 86 -6.89 5.22 -13.18
C TRP A 86 -6.58 3.80 -13.63
N SER A 87 -5.49 3.66 -14.39
CA SER A 87 -4.89 2.36 -14.68
C SER A 87 -3.64 2.16 -13.83
N MET A 88 -3.58 1.08 -13.06
CA MET A 88 -2.41 0.70 -12.27
C MET A 88 -2.08 -0.77 -12.56
N SER A 89 -0.89 -1.00 -13.11
CA SER A 89 -0.39 -2.34 -13.50
C SER A 89 -1.35 -3.15 -14.38
N GLY A 90 -2.01 -2.50 -15.34
CA GLY A 90 -2.93 -3.15 -16.28
C GLY A 90 -4.37 -3.30 -15.78
N GLU A 91 -4.63 -2.90 -14.53
CA GLU A 91 -5.95 -2.94 -13.92
C GLU A 91 -6.57 -1.54 -13.84
N MET A 92 -7.91 -1.45 -13.92
CA MET A 92 -8.64 -0.18 -13.87
C MET A 92 -9.27 0.03 -12.49
N TYR A 93 -9.23 1.28 -12.00
CA TYR A 93 -9.70 1.68 -10.68
C TYR A 93 -10.58 2.92 -10.77
N TYR A 94 -11.67 2.94 -10.00
CA TYR A 94 -12.40 4.17 -9.70
C TYR A 94 -11.65 4.95 -8.64
N VAL A 95 -11.52 6.26 -8.84
CA VAL A 95 -10.83 7.17 -7.92
C VAL A 95 -11.87 8.02 -7.21
N LEU A 96 -12.05 7.76 -5.93
CA LEU A 96 -13.10 8.34 -5.11
C LEU A 96 -12.49 9.20 -4.02
N GLN A 97 -12.93 10.45 -3.92
CA GLN A 97 -12.51 11.36 -2.86
C GLN A 97 -13.55 11.35 -1.75
N GLY A 98 -13.07 11.24 -0.52
CA GLY A 98 -13.92 11.19 0.65
C GLY A 98 -13.24 11.66 1.92
N THR A 99 -14.00 11.56 3.00
CA THR A 99 -13.58 11.82 4.36
C THR A 99 -13.84 10.60 5.22
N ILE A 100 -12.98 10.41 6.21
CA ILE A 100 -13.15 9.37 7.20
C ILE A 100 -14.34 9.75 8.08
N SER A 101 -15.40 8.97 8.03
CA SER A 101 -16.61 9.20 8.84
C SER A 101 -16.63 8.36 10.11
N ARG A 102 -15.88 7.25 10.12
CA ARG A 102 -15.75 6.35 11.26
C ARG A 102 -14.39 5.66 11.23
N SER A 103 -13.77 5.50 12.40
CA SER A 103 -12.58 4.68 12.57
C SER A 103 -12.69 3.95 13.89
N SER A 104 -12.86 2.63 13.83
CA SER A 104 -12.92 1.81 15.04
C SER A 104 -11.56 1.84 15.75
N PHE A 105 -11.57 1.92 17.08
CA PHE A 105 -10.36 1.98 17.90
C PHE A 105 -9.53 3.28 17.80
N SER A 106 -10.02 4.32 17.11
CA SER A 106 -9.26 5.57 16.95
C SER A 106 -8.91 6.20 18.29
N ASP A 107 -9.85 6.26 19.24
CA ASP A 107 -9.61 6.85 20.56
C ASP A 107 -8.63 6.01 21.38
N GLU A 108 -8.72 4.68 21.31
CA GLU A 108 -7.83 3.74 22.01
C GLU A 108 -6.41 3.77 21.44
N VAL A 109 -6.25 3.92 20.12
CA VAL A 109 -4.94 4.11 19.47
C VAL A 109 -4.34 5.46 19.88
N MET A 110 -5.11 6.55 19.81
CA MET A 110 -4.63 7.89 20.11
C MET A 110 -4.29 8.08 21.59
N SER A 111 -5.00 7.37 22.48
CA SER A 111 -4.71 7.35 23.92
C SER A 111 -3.63 6.36 24.32
N GLY A 112 -3.12 5.54 23.39
CA GLY A 112 -2.11 4.51 23.65
C GLY A 112 -2.64 3.34 24.51
N ASN A 113 -3.96 3.19 24.62
CA ASN A 113 -4.61 2.18 25.44
C ASN A 113 -4.94 0.89 24.68
N LEU A 114 -4.85 0.90 23.35
CA LEU A 114 -5.03 -0.30 22.55
C LEU A 114 -3.79 -1.19 22.63
N SER A 115 -3.91 -2.31 23.35
CA SER A 115 -2.85 -3.33 23.34
C SER A 115 -2.81 -4.09 22.01
N GLU A 116 -1.61 -4.49 21.59
CA GLU A 116 -1.40 -5.24 20.35
C GLU A 116 -2.20 -6.55 20.32
N SER A 117 -2.19 -7.32 21.41
CA SER A 117 -2.94 -8.58 21.49
C SER A 117 -4.45 -8.40 21.35
N HIS A 118 -4.98 -7.30 21.89
CA HIS A 118 -6.40 -6.97 21.78
C HIS A 118 -6.78 -6.55 20.37
N PHE A 119 -5.93 -5.76 19.71
CA PHE A 119 -6.13 -5.41 18.30
C PHE A 119 -6.05 -6.63 17.38
N VAL A 120 -5.04 -7.49 17.56
CA VAL A 120 -4.88 -8.74 16.78
C VAL A 120 -6.12 -9.63 16.93
N HIS A 121 -6.66 -9.76 18.14
CA HIS A 121 -7.89 -10.51 18.34
C HIS A 121 -9.07 -9.96 17.53
N TYR A 122 -9.27 -8.64 17.49
CA TYR A 122 -10.33 -8.03 16.69
C TYR A 122 -10.08 -8.14 15.20
N TYR A 123 -8.83 -7.94 14.77
CA TYR A 123 -8.42 -8.13 13.39
C TYR A 123 -8.75 -9.56 12.91
N ASP A 124 -8.33 -10.58 13.65
CA ASP A 124 -8.54 -12.00 13.31
C ASP A 124 -10.02 -12.41 13.32
N THR A 125 -10.81 -11.78 14.20
CA THR A 125 -12.27 -12.01 14.28
C THR A 125 -13.07 -11.13 13.30
N ARG A 126 -12.38 -10.34 12.46
CA ARG A 126 -12.96 -9.36 11.52
C ARG A 126 -13.92 -8.38 12.21
N HIS A 127 -13.59 -8.03 13.45
CA HIS A 127 -14.27 -7.02 14.24
C HIS A 127 -13.56 -5.67 14.10
N GLY A 128 -14.36 -4.61 13.97
CA GLY A 128 -13.86 -3.27 13.72
C GLY A 128 -13.68 -2.97 12.24
N ASP A 129 -13.91 -1.72 11.90
CA ASP A 129 -13.87 -1.22 10.54
C ASP A 129 -13.47 0.25 10.48
N PHE A 130 -13.32 0.68 9.23
CA PHE A 130 -13.07 2.04 8.84
C PHE A 130 -14.10 2.47 7.80
N GLY A 131 -14.79 3.58 8.06
CA GLY A 131 -15.88 4.11 7.25
C GLY A 131 -15.49 5.39 6.52
N ILE A 132 -15.85 5.47 5.24
CA ILE A 132 -15.53 6.61 4.36
C ILE A 132 -16.81 7.13 3.73
N SER A 133 -17.09 8.41 3.94
CA SER A 133 -18.12 9.16 3.21
C SER A 133 -17.53 9.83 1.98
N PHE A 134 -18.24 9.83 0.86
CA PHE A 134 -17.73 10.38 -0.40
C PHE A 134 -18.44 11.68 -0.79
N ASN A 135 -17.69 12.58 -1.43
CA ASN A 135 -18.22 13.87 -1.88
C ASN A 135 -19.33 13.66 -2.93
N GLY A 136 -20.49 14.27 -2.73
CA GLY A 136 -21.63 14.20 -3.66
C GLY A 136 -22.44 12.90 -3.57
N THR A 137 -22.37 12.19 -2.45
CA THR A 137 -23.24 11.04 -2.19
C THR A 137 -23.46 10.84 -0.69
N ASN A 138 -24.59 10.21 -0.33
CA ASN A 138 -24.86 9.79 1.05
C ASN A 138 -24.34 8.36 1.33
N GLN A 139 -23.68 7.74 0.34
CA GLN A 139 -23.11 6.40 0.49
C GLN A 139 -21.86 6.44 1.35
N VAL A 140 -21.73 5.45 2.24
CA VAL A 140 -20.55 5.21 3.06
C VAL A 140 -19.97 3.85 2.67
N LEU A 141 -18.68 3.81 2.37
CA LEU A 141 -17.94 2.56 2.24
C LEU A 141 -17.40 2.17 3.61
N SER A 142 -17.76 0.98 4.09
CA SER A 142 -17.13 0.39 5.26
C SER A 142 -16.12 -0.67 4.84
N VAL A 143 -14.93 -0.61 5.41
CA VAL A 143 -13.83 -1.54 5.13
C VAL A 143 -13.38 -2.16 6.45
N PRO A 144 -13.59 -3.47 6.65
CA PRO A 144 -13.02 -4.19 7.79
C PRO A 144 -11.50 -4.06 7.81
N TRP A 145 -10.89 -4.02 9.00
CA TRP A 145 -9.43 -3.90 9.12
C TRP A 145 -8.68 -5.03 8.40
N ASP A 146 -9.23 -6.24 8.46
CA ASP A 146 -8.73 -7.42 7.75
C ASP A 146 -8.63 -7.23 6.23
N ASP A 147 -9.58 -6.49 5.64
CA ASP A 147 -9.62 -6.28 4.19
C ASP A 147 -8.55 -5.30 3.70
N VAL A 148 -8.08 -4.41 4.57
CA VAL A 148 -7.01 -3.44 4.24
C VAL A 148 -5.74 -4.17 3.77
N ILE A 149 -5.45 -5.33 4.38
CA ILE A 149 -4.28 -6.15 4.06
C ILE A 149 -4.63 -7.17 2.96
N HIS A 150 -5.68 -7.97 3.16
CA HIS A 150 -5.99 -9.08 2.26
C HIS A 150 -6.49 -8.64 0.87
N TYR A 151 -7.14 -7.48 0.81
CA TYR A 151 -7.66 -6.89 -0.43
C TYR A 151 -6.94 -5.58 -0.79
N SER A 152 -5.66 -5.47 -0.41
CA SER A 152 -4.81 -4.29 -0.63
C SER A 152 -4.71 -3.87 -2.11
N LYS A 153 -4.89 -4.80 -3.06
CA LYS A 153 -4.91 -4.51 -4.51
C LYS A 153 -6.28 -4.12 -5.04
N THR A 154 -7.33 -4.35 -4.26
CA THR A 154 -8.71 -4.12 -4.68
C THR A 154 -9.23 -2.81 -4.14
N VAL A 155 -8.92 -2.50 -2.87
CA VAL A 155 -9.21 -1.21 -2.25
C VAL A 155 -7.90 -0.62 -1.73
N MET A 156 -7.56 0.58 -2.20
CA MET A 156 -6.36 1.29 -1.79
C MET A 156 -6.72 2.66 -1.24
N PHE A 157 -5.94 3.10 -0.27
CA PHE A 157 -6.13 4.37 0.40
C PHE A 157 -4.90 5.24 0.20
N PHE A 158 -5.12 6.49 -0.17
CA PHE A 158 -4.06 7.48 -0.39
C PHE A 158 -4.38 8.74 0.37
N GLY A 159 -3.38 9.27 1.07
CA GLY A 159 -3.49 10.51 1.83
C GLY A 159 -2.27 11.39 1.65
N LYS A 160 -2.15 12.40 2.52
CA LYS A 160 -0.99 13.30 2.57
C LYS A 160 0.30 12.48 2.71
N CYS A 161 1.35 12.88 1.98
CA CYS A 161 2.69 12.35 2.17
C CYS A 161 3.09 12.30 3.65
N PHE A 162 3.76 11.22 4.04
CA PHE A 162 4.35 11.12 5.37
C PHE A 162 5.54 12.09 5.47
N ASP A 163 5.60 12.86 6.55
CA ASP A 163 6.74 13.75 6.83
C ASP A 163 8.02 12.94 7.15
N GLN A 164 7.88 11.65 7.47
CA GLN A 164 8.96 10.73 7.79
C GLN A 164 9.09 9.61 6.75
N LEU A 165 10.32 9.20 6.45
CA LEU A 165 10.60 8.06 5.58
C LEU A 165 10.42 6.75 6.36
N ARG A 166 9.78 5.75 5.74
CA ARG A 166 9.71 4.41 6.31
C ARG A 166 11.08 3.75 6.34
N THR A 167 11.45 3.20 7.47
CA THR A 167 12.70 2.46 7.63
C THR A 167 12.46 0.96 7.49
N TRP A 168 12.99 0.37 6.42
CA TRP A 168 12.85 -1.06 6.13
C TRP A 168 13.99 -1.92 6.71
N GLY A 169 15.10 -1.30 7.13
CA GLY A 169 16.25 -2.02 7.69
C GLY A 169 15.90 -2.96 8.86
N PRO A 170 15.11 -2.52 9.86
CA PRO A 170 14.68 -3.38 10.97
C PRO A 170 13.91 -4.64 10.54
N VAL A 171 13.14 -4.56 9.45
CA VAL A 171 12.31 -5.67 8.94
C VAL A 171 13.14 -6.88 8.53
N PHE A 172 14.35 -6.63 8.02
CA PHE A 172 15.27 -7.68 7.56
C PHE A 172 16.37 -8.03 8.58
N ARG A 173 16.54 -7.23 9.64
CA ARG A 173 17.74 -7.24 10.52
C ARG A 173 17.99 -8.55 11.28
N PHE A 174 16.97 -9.37 11.49
CA PHE A 174 17.06 -10.61 12.29
C PHE A 174 16.88 -11.88 11.46
N LYS A 175 16.86 -11.75 10.14
CA LYS A 175 16.73 -12.91 9.27
C LYS A 175 18.15 -13.34 8.90
N THR A 176 18.42 -14.64 8.96
CA THR A 176 19.66 -15.25 8.44
C THR A 176 19.37 -16.07 7.19
N ASP A 177 18.10 -16.44 7.01
CA ASP A 177 17.60 -17.19 5.89
C ASP A 177 17.20 -16.25 4.73
N PRO A 178 17.85 -16.37 3.55
CA PRO A 178 17.48 -15.62 2.36
C PRO A 178 16.05 -15.90 1.87
N GLU A 179 15.56 -17.14 2.01
CA GLU A 179 14.23 -17.53 1.54
C GLU A 179 13.14 -16.85 2.37
N TYR A 180 13.29 -16.89 3.70
CA TYR A 180 12.40 -16.16 4.60
C TYR A 180 12.44 -14.65 4.34
N ALA A 181 13.62 -14.05 4.11
CA ALA A 181 13.70 -12.64 3.78
C ALA A 181 12.99 -12.29 2.45
N HIS A 182 13.08 -13.16 1.45
CA HIS A 182 12.33 -13.01 0.21
C HIS A 182 10.82 -13.11 0.43
N HIS A 183 10.37 -14.02 1.30
CA HIS A 183 8.97 -14.13 1.70
C HIS A 183 8.47 -12.82 2.35
N VAL A 184 9.21 -12.29 3.31
CA VAL A 184 8.90 -10.99 3.96
C VAL A 184 8.82 -9.87 2.94
N PHE A 185 9.81 -9.77 2.03
CA PHE A 185 9.81 -8.79 0.96
C PHE A 185 8.53 -8.88 0.10
N ARG A 186 8.12 -10.11 -0.28
CA ARG A 186 6.90 -10.31 -1.08
C ARG A 186 5.63 -9.88 -0.32
N CYS A 187 5.52 -10.18 0.97
CA CYS A 187 4.38 -9.77 1.78
C CYS A 187 4.23 -8.24 1.82
N PHE A 188 5.32 -7.53 2.16
CA PHE A 188 5.28 -6.06 2.18
C PHE A 188 5.11 -5.45 0.78
N ALA A 189 5.70 -6.04 -0.28
CA ALA A 189 5.50 -5.55 -1.63
C ALA A 189 4.03 -5.64 -2.10
N LEU A 190 3.27 -6.62 -1.60
CA LEU A 190 1.83 -6.72 -1.86
C LEU A 190 1.04 -5.66 -1.10
N GLU A 191 1.39 -5.39 0.16
CA GLU A 191 0.71 -4.41 1.00
C GLU A 191 0.89 -2.96 0.49
N TYR A 192 2.10 -2.65 0.00
CA TYR A 192 2.46 -1.32 -0.51
C TYR A 192 2.31 -1.18 -2.03
N PHE A 193 1.57 -2.09 -2.65
CA PHE A 193 1.32 -2.08 -4.09
C PHE A 193 0.77 -0.71 -4.55
N GLY A 194 1.30 -0.15 -5.64
CA GLY A 194 0.86 1.15 -6.15
C GLY A 194 1.53 2.37 -5.49
N ASP A 195 2.31 2.20 -4.41
CA ASP A 195 3.20 3.24 -3.87
C ASP A 195 4.62 3.03 -4.41
N ALA A 196 4.97 3.76 -5.47
CA ALA A 196 6.26 3.62 -6.13
C ALA A 196 7.43 3.96 -5.21
N ARG A 197 7.29 4.99 -4.35
CA ARG A 197 8.37 5.45 -3.46
C ARG A 197 8.65 4.43 -2.39
N THR A 198 7.60 3.99 -1.69
CA THR A 198 7.74 3.00 -0.62
C THR A 198 8.21 1.65 -1.16
N SER A 199 7.70 1.24 -2.33
CA SER A 199 8.14 0.02 -3.01
C SER A 199 9.63 0.06 -3.38
N ALA A 200 10.13 1.20 -3.87
CA ALA A 200 11.54 1.37 -4.20
C ALA A 200 12.43 1.30 -2.94
N GLN A 201 12.01 1.92 -1.84
CA GLN A 201 12.71 1.86 -0.56
C GLN A 201 12.77 0.44 0.01
N LEU A 202 11.65 -0.29 -0.04
CA LEU A 202 11.57 -1.69 0.37
C LEU A 202 12.51 -2.57 -0.46
N PHE A 203 12.51 -2.39 -1.78
CA PHE A 203 13.38 -3.13 -2.68
C PHE A 203 14.87 -2.83 -2.45
N ALA A 204 15.23 -1.57 -2.22
CA ALA A 204 16.60 -1.18 -1.90
C ALA A 204 17.09 -1.84 -0.60
N ALA A 205 16.28 -1.79 0.47
CA ALA A 205 16.61 -2.43 1.75
C ALA A 205 16.74 -3.96 1.63
N TYR A 206 15.85 -4.60 0.87
CA TYR A 206 15.95 -6.03 0.56
C TYR A 206 17.26 -6.38 -0.18
N LYS A 207 17.63 -5.58 -1.19
CA LYS A 207 18.87 -5.79 -1.96
C LYS A 207 20.12 -5.60 -1.13
N GLU A 208 20.14 -4.59 -0.26
CA GLU A 208 21.24 -4.35 0.67
C GLU A 208 21.42 -5.54 1.61
N TYR A 209 20.33 -6.01 2.23
CA TYR A 209 20.35 -7.16 3.12
C TYR A 209 20.83 -8.45 2.42
N MET A 210 20.33 -8.76 1.22
CA MET A 210 20.76 -9.94 0.46
C MET A 210 22.23 -9.87 0.07
N SER A 211 22.74 -8.67 -0.23
CA SER A 211 24.16 -8.45 -0.52
C SER A 211 25.01 -8.71 0.72
N ASN A 212 24.56 -8.27 1.90
CA ASN A 212 25.26 -8.51 3.18
C ASN A 212 25.34 -10.01 3.51
N ILE A 213 24.26 -10.79 3.33
CA ILE A 213 24.32 -12.25 3.53
C ILE A 213 25.33 -12.89 2.59
N TYR A 214 25.33 -12.50 1.31
CA TYR A 214 26.23 -13.06 0.32
C TYR A 214 27.70 -12.77 0.65
N ILE A 215 28.00 -11.52 1.06
CA ILE A 215 29.34 -11.12 1.49
C ILE A 215 29.76 -11.92 2.72
N GLN A 216 28.88 -12.05 3.72
CA GLN A 216 29.17 -12.80 4.95
C GLN A 216 29.44 -14.29 4.64
N SER A 217 28.59 -14.92 3.84
CA SER A 217 28.76 -16.30 3.38
C SER A 217 30.10 -16.51 2.69
N ARG A 218 30.54 -15.57 1.84
CA ARG A 218 31.86 -15.62 1.20
C ARG A 218 33.02 -15.44 2.18
N MET A 219 32.88 -14.55 3.16
CA MET A 219 33.91 -14.37 4.19
C MET A 219 34.06 -15.65 5.03
N ASP A 220 32.97 -16.31 5.37
CA ASP A 220 32.98 -17.54 6.17
C ASP A 220 33.54 -18.73 5.39
N GLN A 221 33.20 -18.89 4.11
CA GLN A 221 33.84 -19.87 3.21
C GLN A 221 35.36 -19.65 3.11
N ASN A 222 35.80 -18.39 2.94
CA ASN A 222 37.23 -18.07 2.86
C ASN A 222 37.97 -18.33 4.18
N ARG A 223 37.30 -18.22 5.33
CA ARG A 223 37.86 -18.58 6.64
C ARG A 223 38.00 -20.09 6.82
N GLN A 224 37.02 -20.88 6.38
CA GLN A 224 37.09 -22.36 6.42
C GLN A 224 38.25 -22.89 5.56
N VAL A 225 38.41 -22.39 4.32
CA VAL A 225 39.52 -22.79 3.44
C VAL A 225 40.89 -22.46 4.04
N LYS A 226 41.03 -21.31 4.73
CA LYS A 226 42.27 -20.95 5.44
C LYS A 226 42.51 -21.78 6.71
N GLY A 227 41.45 -22.21 7.40
CA GLY A 227 41.54 -23.08 8.57
C GLY A 227 41.98 -24.50 8.23
N GLU A 228 41.52 -25.07 7.11
CA GLU A 228 41.90 -26.41 6.65
C GLU A 228 43.31 -26.47 6.04
N GLY A 229 43.82 -25.34 5.52
CA GLY A 229 45.19 -25.22 5.02
C GLY A 229 46.27 -25.15 6.11
N GLY A 230 45.90 -24.85 7.36
CA GLY A 230 46.84 -24.73 8.48
C GLY A 230 47.23 -26.06 9.13
N THR A 231 46.41 -27.09 9.02
CA THR A 231 46.61 -28.38 9.71
C THR A 231 47.42 -29.39 8.90
N ARG A 232 47.75 -29.09 7.64
CA ARG A 232 48.48 -30.01 6.73
C ARG A 232 49.98 -29.74 6.61
N ALA A 233 50.53 -28.79 7.39
CA ALA A 233 51.94 -28.42 7.36
C ALA A 233 52.76 -28.93 8.57
N GLN A 234 52.24 -29.92 9.32
CA GLN A 234 53.00 -30.64 10.36
C GLN A 234 52.81 -32.15 10.17
N ALA A 235 53.54 -32.72 9.21
CA ALA A 235 53.86 -34.14 9.13
C ALA A 235 55.28 -34.27 8.58
#